data_AF-I1CAY9-F1
#
_entry.id   AF-I1CAY9-F1
#
_cell.length_a   1.000
_cell.length_b   1.000
_cell.length_c   1.000
_cell.angle_alpha   90.00
_cell.angle_beta   90.00
_cell.angle_gamma   90.00
#
_symmetry.space_group_name_H-M   'P 1'
#
loop_
_entity.id
_entity.type
_entity.pdbx_description
1 polymer ?
#
loop_
_entity_poly.entity_id
_entity_poly.type
_entity_poly.pdbx_seq_one_letter_code
_entity_poly.pdbx_strand_id
1 'polypeptide(L)'
;MSLSKIEAAIEDAFVEWINTFECKSHAVDTIIELADGIILSEILADIDSKWFKQLTATESTENWVVRFNNQKKLYKAITRYFEEVVGQDPQYLPTINLTAIAKDADLHELLLMCQLVIAIAVQSDNNKAYIEMIQSLTQKNQHALMVSIEEVMNRFNTESLEPRLSFVSGQSSGTSLEDMPYRYQLEFEKLILEKKQFEVAHHQLVGEYEELRERFVREKDVQK
;
A
#
# COMPACT_ATOMS: atom_id res chain seq x y z
N MET A 1 14.49 -15.27 2.85
CA MET A 1 13.07 -15.65 2.98
C MET A 1 12.64 -16.15 1.61
N SER A 2 12.01 -17.32 1.47
CA SER A 2 11.59 -17.82 0.14
C SER A 2 10.42 -17.00 -0.40
N LEU A 3 10.33 -16.83 -1.72
CA LEU A 3 9.24 -16.11 -2.41
C LEU A 3 7.86 -16.58 -1.93
N SER A 4 7.70 -17.90 -1.77
CA SER A 4 6.49 -18.54 -1.23
C SER A 4 6.07 -18.10 0.17
N LYS A 5 7.02 -17.72 1.05
CA LYS A 5 6.71 -17.24 2.41
C LYS A 5 6.22 -15.80 2.40
N ILE A 6 6.67 -15.01 1.42
CA ILE A 6 6.24 -13.63 1.26
C ILE A 6 4.82 -13.63 0.70
N GLU A 7 4.56 -14.42 -0.35
CA GLU A 7 3.23 -14.58 -0.94
C GLU A 7 2.19 -15.06 0.08
N ALA A 8 2.53 -16.06 0.91
CA ALA A 8 1.63 -16.53 1.97
C ALA A 8 1.30 -15.44 3.01
N ALA A 9 2.27 -14.60 3.38
CA ALA A 9 2.03 -13.52 4.33
C ALA A 9 1.17 -12.40 3.72
N ILE A 10 1.31 -12.14 2.42
CA ILE A 10 0.50 -11.18 1.68
C ILE A 10 -0.93 -11.73 1.50
N GLU A 11 -1.06 -13.02 1.17
CA GLU A 11 -2.34 -13.72 1.10
C GLU A 11 -3.12 -13.62 2.41
N ASP A 12 -2.49 -13.98 3.55
CA ASP A 12 -3.10 -13.85 4.89
C ASP A 12 -3.67 -12.44 5.11
N ALA A 13 -2.92 -11.42 4.70
CA ALA A 13 -3.28 -10.02 4.91
C ALA A 13 -4.44 -9.58 4.02
N PHE A 14 -4.45 -9.98 2.75
CA PHE A 14 -5.56 -9.68 1.85
C PHE A 14 -6.83 -10.45 2.23
N VAL A 15 -6.73 -11.69 2.67
CA VAL A 15 -7.88 -12.46 3.17
C VAL A 15 -8.50 -11.76 4.38
N GLU A 16 -7.70 -11.34 5.36
CA GLU A 16 -8.21 -10.62 6.53
C GLU A 16 -8.88 -9.31 6.12
N TRP A 17 -8.24 -8.53 5.25
CA TRP A 17 -8.77 -7.25 4.77
C TRP A 17 -10.07 -7.41 3.97
N ILE A 18 -10.13 -8.33 3.00
CA ILE A 18 -11.35 -8.62 2.23
C ILE A 18 -12.48 -9.04 3.16
N ASN A 19 -12.18 -9.81 4.21
CA ASN A 19 -13.17 -10.25 5.16
C ASN A 19 -13.74 -9.13 6.06
N THR A 20 -13.17 -7.92 6.05
CA THR A 20 -13.75 -6.75 6.72
C THR A 20 -14.91 -6.10 5.96
N PHE A 21 -15.05 -6.35 4.65
CA PHE A 21 -16.14 -5.78 3.84
C PHE A 21 -17.48 -6.48 4.10
N GLU A 22 -18.53 -5.75 4.46
CA GLU A 22 -19.86 -6.35 4.67
C GLU A 22 -20.64 -6.56 3.36
N CYS A 23 -20.22 -5.94 2.26
CA CYS A 23 -20.89 -5.99 0.96
C CYS A 23 -20.72 -7.32 0.22
N LYS A 24 -19.80 -8.18 0.65
CA LYS A 24 -19.42 -9.40 -0.06
C LYS A 24 -20.46 -10.51 0.08
N SER A 25 -20.65 -11.29 -0.98
CA SER A 25 -21.62 -12.39 -1.01
C SER A 25 -21.31 -13.52 0.00
N HIS A 26 -20.04 -13.80 0.27
CA HIS A 26 -19.59 -14.78 1.25
C HIS A 26 -18.21 -14.44 1.82
N ALA A 27 -17.84 -15.08 2.93
CA ALA A 27 -16.47 -15.00 3.47
C ALA A 27 -15.49 -15.70 2.52
N VAL A 28 -14.25 -15.21 2.49
CA VAL A 28 -13.17 -15.74 1.65
C VAL A 28 -12.15 -16.41 2.56
N ASP A 29 -11.83 -17.68 2.31
CA ASP A 29 -10.79 -18.38 3.07
C ASP A 29 -9.43 -18.30 2.38
N THR A 30 -9.44 -18.26 1.04
CA THR A 30 -8.23 -18.25 0.20
C THR A 30 -8.35 -17.28 -0.97
N ILE A 31 -7.23 -16.69 -1.41
CA ILE A 31 -7.26 -15.70 -2.51
C ILE A 31 -7.68 -16.32 -3.85
N ILE A 32 -7.44 -17.62 -4.04
CA ILE A 32 -7.82 -18.34 -5.25
C ILE A 32 -9.34 -18.35 -5.51
N GLU A 33 -10.17 -18.15 -4.47
CA GLU A 33 -11.62 -18.02 -4.59
C GLU A 33 -12.02 -16.77 -5.37
N LEU A 34 -11.15 -15.76 -5.46
CA LEU A 34 -11.37 -14.52 -6.19
C LEU A 34 -11.21 -14.69 -7.72
N ALA A 35 -10.88 -15.89 -8.20
CA ALA A 35 -10.63 -16.18 -9.61
C ALA A 35 -11.82 -15.89 -10.53
N ASP A 36 -13.06 -15.92 -10.03
CA ASP A 36 -14.26 -15.58 -10.81
C ASP A 36 -14.51 -14.06 -10.93
N GLY A 37 -13.80 -13.25 -10.14
CA GLY A 37 -13.85 -11.79 -10.12
C GLY A 37 -15.11 -11.21 -9.47
N ILE A 38 -15.97 -12.03 -8.86
CA ILE A 38 -17.25 -11.57 -8.31
C ILE A 38 -17.02 -10.74 -7.05
N ILE A 39 -16.35 -11.30 -6.05
CA ILE A 39 -16.07 -10.62 -4.78
C ILE A 39 -15.27 -9.32 -5.00
N LEU A 40 -14.27 -9.34 -5.90
CA LEU A 40 -13.52 -8.13 -6.25
C LEU A 40 -14.40 -7.07 -6.91
N SER A 41 -15.39 -7.48 -7.70
CA SER A 41 -16.34 -6.54 -8.31
C SER A 41 -17.28 -5.92 -7.27
N GLU A 42 -17.74 -6.72 -6.29
CA GLU A 42 -18.56 -6.25 -5.16
C GLU A 42 -17.81 -5.22 -4.31
N ILE A 43 -16.54 -5.51 -3.98
CA ILE A 43 -15.68 -4.59 -3.22
C ILE A 43 -15.45 -3.28 -3.97
N LEU A 44 -15.16 -3.34 -5.28
CA LEU A 44 -15.00 -2.12 -6.07
C LEU A 44 -16.31 -1.32 -6.17
N ALA A 45 -17.46 -1.98 -6.24
CA ALA A 45 -18.76 -1.33 -6.22
C ALA A 45 -19.07 -0.66 -4.86
N ASP A 46 -18.56 -1.20 -3.75
CA ASP A 46 -18.59 -0.54 -2.44
C ASP A 46 -17.70 0.70 -2.42
N ILE A 47 -16.46 0.59 -2.94
CA ILE A 47 -15.48 1.69 -3.00
C ILE A 47 -15.98 2.86 -3.84
N ASP A 48 -16.46 2.60 -5.05
CA ASP A 48 -17.04 3.61 -5.92
C ASP A 48 -18.19 3.04 -6.75
N SER A 49 -19.37 3.08 -6.16
CA SER A 49 -20.61 2.64 -6.81
C SER A 49 -20.96 3.41 -8.08
N LYS A 50 -20.44 4.63 -8.29
CA LYS A 50 -20.71 5.40 -9.51
C LYS A 50 -19.87 4.88 -10.66
N TRP A 51 -18.60 4.58 -10.40
CA TRP A 51 -17.68 4.07 -11.41
C TRP A 51 -17.91 2.60 -11.73
N PHE A 52 -18.01 1.77 -10.69
CA PHE A 52 -18.06 0.31 -10.83
C PHE A 52 -19.48 -0.25 -10.96
N LYS A 53 -20.49 0.61 -11.17
CA LYS A 53 -21.91 0.20 -11.31
C LYS A 53 -22.17 -0.86 -12.38
N GLN A 54 -21.42 -0.81 -13.48
CA GLN A 54 -21.59 -1.72 -14.62
C GLN A 54 -20.86 -3.05 -14.45
N LEU A 55 -20.15 -3.22 -13.33
CA LEU A 55 -19.47 -4.46 -12.96
C LEU A 55 -20.47 -5.44 -12.36
N THR A 56 -21.55 -5.74 -13.09
CA THR A 56 -22.44 -6.85 -12.75
C THR A 56 -21.71 -8.13 -13.10
N ALA A 57 -21.15 -8.78 -12.07
CA ALA A 57 -20.50 -10.05 -12.25
C ALA A 57 -21.53 -11.09 -12.67
N THR A 58 -21.25 -11.80 -13.77
CA THR A 58 -22.06 -12.95 -14.21
C THR A 58 -21.83 -14.07 -13.19
N GLU A 59 -22.90 -14.77 -12.83
CA GLU A 59 -22.96 -15.87 -11.84
C GLU A 59 -21.65 -16.66 -11.67
N SER A 60 -21.34 -17.03 -10.42
CA SER A 60 -20.16 -17.85 -10.11
C SER A 60 -20.15 -19.11 -10.98
N THR A 61 -19.00 -19.40 -11.57
CA THR A 61 -18.89 -20.43 -12.59
C THR A 61 -17.51 -21.06 -12.62
N GLU A 62 -17.47 -22.37 -12.83
CA GLU A 62 -16.24 -23.14 -13.06
C GLU A 62 -15.74 -22.99 -14.51
N ASN A 63 -16.53 -22.37 -15.40
CA ASN A 63 -16.13 -22.18 -16.78
C ASN A 63 -15.05 -21.09 -16.89
N TRP A 64 -13.82 -21.52 -17.15
CA TRP A 64 -12.65 -20.63 -17.29
C TRP A 64 -12.87 -19.51 -18.33
N VAL A 65 -13.68 -19.74 -19.38
CA VAL A 65 -13.96 -18.70 -20.39
C VAL A 65 -14.80 -17.57 -19.78
N VAL A 66 -15.75 -17.92 -18.92
CA VAL A 66 -16.59 -16.92 -18.23
C VAL A 66 -15.77 -16.21 -17.15
N ARG A 67 -14.95 -16.94 -16.37
CA ARG A 67 -13.98 -16.34 -15.44
C ARG A 67 -13.06 -15.35 -16.14
N PHE A 68 -12.48 -15.74 -17.28
CA PHE A 68 -11.64 -14.87 -18.09
C PHE A 68 -12.37 -13.60 -18.52
N ASN A 69 -13.62 -13.73 -18.98
CA ASN A 69 -14.42 -12.57 -19.39
C ASN A 69 -14.76 -11.65 -18.21
N ASN A 70 -15.07 -12.20 -17.04
CA ASN A 70 -15.29 -11.43 -15.82
C ASN A 70 -14.00 -10.69 -15.42
N GLN A 71 -12.88 -11.40 -15.31
CA GLN A 71 -11.57 -10.82 -14.97
C GLN A 71 -11.12 -9.76 -15.97
N LYS A 72 -11.37 -9.97 -17.27
CA LYS A 72 -11.07 -8.98 -18.31
C LYS A 72 -11.91 -7.70 -18.17
N LYS A 73 -13.19 -7.83 -17.82
CA LYS A 73 -14.04 -6.65 -17.54
C LYS A 73 -13.57 -5.92 -16.29
N LEU A 74 -13.28 -6.65 -15.22
CA LEU A 74 -12.76 -6.15 -13.95
C LEU A 74 -11.43 -5.40 -14.15
N TYR A 75 -10.43 -6.03 -14.75
CA TYR A 75 -9.12 -5.42 -15.02
C TYR A 75 -9.22 -4.17 -15.91
N LYS A 76 -10.12 -4.19 -16.92
CA LYS A 76 -10.38 -3.01 -17.75
C LYS A 76 -11.01 -1.86 -16.96
N ALA A 77 -11.90 -2.15 -16.01
CA ALA A 77 -12.50 -1.12 -15.16
C ALA A 77 -11.47 -0.53 -14.18
N ILE A 78 -10.64 -1.38 -13.59
CA ILE A 78 -9.52 -0.99 -12.71
C ILE A 78 -8.54 -0.08 -13.43
N THR A 79 -8.02 -0.51 -14.58
CA THR A 79 -7.03 0.27 -15.35
C THR A 79 -7.57 1.64 -15.78
N ARG A 80 -8.84 1.71 -16.21
CA ARG A 80 -9.51 2.99 -16.50
C ARG A 80 -9.73 3.86 -15.28
N TYR A 81 -10.00 3.28 -14.10
CA TYR A 81 -10.10 4.06 -12.87
C TYR A 81 -8.77 4.74 -12.55
N PHE A 82 -7.65 4.02 -12.69
CA PHE A 82 -6.33 4.60 -12.52
C PHE A 82 -6.08 5.75 -13.51
N GLU A 83 -6.43 5.57 -14.78
CA GLU A 83 -6.25 6.60 -15.80
C GLU A 83 -7.13 7.84 -15.57
N GLU A 84 -8.44 7.63 -15.41
CA GLU A 84 -9.44 8.71 -15.48
C GLU A 84 -9.73 9.35 -14.11
N VAL A 85 -9.63 8.59 -13.02
CA VAL A 85 -9.95 9.06 -11.66
C VAL A 85 -8.68 9.36 -10.86
N VAL A 86 -7.72 8.43 -10.87
CA VAL A 86 -6.45 8.63 -10.15
C VAL A 86 -5.47 9.52 -10.93
N GLY A 87 -5.60 9.58 -12.26
CA GLY A 87 -4.73 10.36 -13.13
C GLY A 87 -3.35 9.72 -13.36
N GLN A 88 -3.26 8.40 -13.32
CA GLN A 88 -2.03 7.63 -13.50
C GLN A 88 -2.06 6.83 -14.80
N ASP A 89 -0.95 6.84 -15.55
CA ASP A 89 -0.87 6.10 -16.80
C ASP A 89 -0.91 4.57 -16.52
N PRO A 90 -1.90 3.84 -17.07
CA PRO A 90 -2.03 2.40 -16.89
C PRO A 90 -0.80 1.59 -17.31
N GLN A 91 0.09 2.13 -18.14
CA GLN A 91 1.31 1.43 -18.56
C GLN A 91 2.27 1.11 -17.41
N TYR A 92 2.18 1.85 -16.30
CA TYR A 92 3.01 1.63 -15.11
C TYR A 92 2.42 0.60 -14.15
N LEU A 93 1.17 0.18 -14.36
CA LEU A 93 0.55 -0.87 -13.57
C LEU A 93 1.23 -2.22 -13.84
N PRO A 94 1.29 -3.13 -12.86
CA PRO A 94 1.69 -4.50 -13.11
C PRO A 94 0.84 -5.11 -14.23
N THR A 95 1.52 -5.80 -15.16
CA THR A 95 0.83 -6.60 -16.18
C THR A 95 0.33 -7.87 -15.53
N ILE A 96 -0.98 -8.11 -15.60
CA ILE A 96 -1.63 -9.26 -14.97
C ILE A 96 -2.02 -10.29 -16.04
N ASN A 97 -1.59 -11.54 -15.85
CA ASN A 97 -1.95 -12.65 -16.72
C ASN A 97 -3.35 -13.19 -16.40
N LEU A 98 -4.37 -12.55 -16.97
CA LEU A 98 -5.77 -12.96 -16.81
C LEU A 98 -6.04 -14.40 -17.26
N THR A 99 -5.22 -14.97 -18.16
CA THR A 99 -5.38 -16.37 -18.60
C THR A 99 -4.99 -17.34 -17.49
N ALA A 100 -3.91 -17.04 -16.75
CA ALA A 100 -3.46 -17.84 -15.62
C ALA A 100 -4.47 -17.78 -14.46
N ILE A 101 -5.02 -16.60 -14.16
CA ILE A 101 -6.13 -16.46 -13.20
C ILE A 101 -7.32 -17.32 -13.61
N ALA A 102 -7.75 -17.20 -14.87
CA ALA A 102 -8.98 -17.84 -15.33
C ALA A 102 -8.90 -19.38 -15.38
N LYS A 103 -7.74 -19.92 -15.77
CA LYS A 103 -7.54 -21.37 -15.96
C LYS A 103 -7.04 -22.07 -14.71
N ASP A 104 -6.07 -21.46 -14.04
CA ASP A 104 -5.27 -22.11 -12.99
C ASP A 104 -5.51 -21.47 -11.61
N ALA A 105 -6.34 -20.43 -11.53
CA ALA A 105 -6.52 -19.62 -10.31
C ALA A 105 -5.18 -19.19 -9.72
N ASP A 106 -4.26 -18.73 -10.59
CA ASP A 106 -2.90 -18.40 -10.20
C ASP A 106 -2.86 -17.38 -9.06
N LEU A 107 -2.27 -17.80 -7.93
CA LEU A 107 -2.24 -17.02 -6.69
C LEU A 107 -1.49 -15.70 -6.89
N HIS A 108 -0.35 -15.72 -7.58
CA HIS A 108 0.48 -14.54 -7.77
C HIS A 108 -0.28 -13.46 -8.55
N GLU A 109 -0.88 -13.87 -9.67
CA GLU A 109 -1.65 -12.96 -10.53
C GLU A 109 -2.91 -12.42 -9.82
N LEU A 110 -3.53 -13.22 -8.95
CA LEU A 110 -4.64 -12.76 -8.10
C LEU A 110 -4.20 -11.79 -7.00
N LEU A 111 -3.02 -12.00 -6.40
CA LEU A 111 -2.46 -11.05 -5.46
C LEU A 111 -2.19 -9.71 -6.15
N LEU A 112 -1.65 -9.70 -7.38
CA LEU A 112 -1.51 -8.47 -8.17
C LEU A 112 -2.85 -7.78 -8.41
N MET A 113 -3.93 -8.51 -8.69
CA MET A 113 -5.28 -7.94 -8.78
C MET A 113 -5.71 -7.29 -7.46
N CYS A 114 -5.47 -7.96 -6.33
CA CYS A 114 -5.80 -7.43 -5.00
C CYS A 114 -5.00 -6.17 -4.66
N GLN A 115 -3.71 -6.13 -5.04
CA GLN A 115 -2.85 -4.95 -4.89
C GLN A 115 -3.42 -3.73 -5.63
N LEU A 116 -3.94 -3.92 -6.84
CA LEU A 116 -4.61 -2.84 -7.58
C LEU A 116 -5.89 -2.38 -6.88
N VAL A 117 -6.67 -3.30 -6.34
CA VAL A 117 -7.94 -2.97 -5.64
C VAL A 117 -7.70 -2.20 -4.35
N ILE A 118 -6.73 -2.60 -3.52
CA ILE A 118 -6.40 -1.84 -2.30
C ILE A 118 -5.82 -0.46 -2.62
N ALA A 119 -5.01 -0.34 -3.68
CA ALA A 119 -4.51 0.94 -4.15
C ALA A 119 -5.66 1.87 -4.59
N ILE A 120 -6.69 1.34 -5.26
CA ILE A 120 -7.91 2.08 -5.56
C ILE A 120 -8.63 2.50 -4.26
N ALA A 121 -8.78 1.59 -3.30
CA ALA A 121 -9.47 1.89 -2.04
C ALA A 121 -8.85 3.09 -1.30
N VAL A 122 -7.51 3.12 -1.17
CA VAL A 122 -6.80 4.21 -0.47
C VAL A 122 -6.75 5.53 -1.25
N GLN A 123 -6.99 5.48 -2.57
CA GLN A 123 -6.95 6.64 -3.45
C GLN A 123 -8.34 7.20 -3.79
N SER A 124 -9.40 6.45 -3.44
CA SER A 124 -10.79 6.84 -3.63
C SER A 124 -11.20 8.03 -2.76
N ASP A 125 -12.29 8.70 -3.12
CA ASP A 125 -12.83 9.83 -2.35
C ASP A 125 -13.23 9.45 -0.91
N ASN A 126 -13.62 8.19 -0.69
CA ASN A 126 -14.00 7.66 0.63
C ASN A 126 -12.86 6.88 1.30
N ASN A 127 -11.60 7.18 0.95
CA ASN A 127 -10.42 6.46 1.43
C ASN A 127 -10.32 6.35 2.95
N LYS A 128 -10.82 7.33 3.72
CA LYS A 128 -10.77 7.32 5.19
C LYS A 128 -11.37 6.05 5.77
N ALA A 129 -12.53 5.61 5.27
CA ALA A 129 -13.18 4.38 5.74
C ALA A 129 -12.30 3.15 5.46
N TYR A 130 -11.72 3.06 4.27
CA TYR A 130 -10.86 1.93 3.89
C TYR A 130 -9.52 1.92 4.61
N ILE A 131 -8.96 3.10 4.92
CA ILE A 131 -7.76 3.24 5.76
C ILE A 131 -8.05 2.76 7.19
N GLU A 132 -9.19 3.15 7.77
CA GLU A 132 -9.62 2.67 9.09
C GLU A 132 -9.80 1.14 9.11
N MET A 133 -10.37 0.56 8.04
CA MET A 133 -10.47 -0.90 7.88
C MET A 133 -9.09 -1.56 7.88
N ILE A 134 -8.10 -1.01 7.16
CA ILE A 134 -6.72 -1.50 7.19
C ILE A 134 -6.13 -1.38 8.60
N GLN A 135 -6.31 -0.24 9.28
CA GLN A 135 -5.79 0.00 10.62
C GLN A 135 -6.43 -0.86 11.70
N SER A 136 -7.59 -1.46 11.45
CA SER A 136 -8.25 -2.40 12.36
C SER A 136 -7.62 -3.80 12.38
N LEU A 137 -6.82 -4.13 11.36
CA LEU A 137 -6.19 -5.45 11.19
C LEU A 137 -5.02 -5.67 12.15
N THR A 138 -4.45 -6.87 12.15
CA THR A 138 -3.21 -7.13 12.91
C THR A 138 -2.00 -6.34 12.36
N GLN A 139 -1.05 -5.95 13.23
CA GLN A 139 0.16 -5.20 12.82
C GLN A 139 0.96 -5.91 11.70
N LYS A 140 1.02 -7.25 11.74
CA LYS A 140 1.66 -8.06 10.68
C LYS A 140 0.98 -7.81 9.33
N ASN A 141 -0.34 -7.85 9.30
CA ASN A 141 -1.13 -7.76 8.07
C ASN A 141 -1.23 -6.31 7.58
N GLN A 142 -1.34 -5.33 8.49
CA GLN A 142 -1.18 -3.91 8.17
C GLN A 142 0.11 -3.65 7.40
N HIS A 143 1.24 -4.17 7.90
CA HIS A 143 2.54 -3.98 7.26
C HIS A 143 2.60 -4.64 5.87
N ALA A 144 2.06 -5.85 5.71
CA ALA A 144 2.02 -6.54 4.42
C ALA A 144 1.18 -5.79 3.36
N LEU A 145 0.03 -5.23 3.77
CA LEU A 145 -0.80 -4.40 2.89
C LEU A 145 -0.13 -3.07 2.57
N MET A 146 0.57 -2.45 3.53
CA MET A 146 1.32 -1.22 3.30
C MET A 146 2.40 -1.41 2.23
N VAL A 147 3.20 -2.49 2.33
CA VAL A 147 4.21 -2.82 1.32
C VAL A 147 3.57 -3.03 -0.06
N SER A 148 2.40 -3.68 -0.10
CA SER A 148 1.64 -3.90 -1.33
C SER A 148 1.16 -2.60 -1.98
N ILE A 149 0.67 -1.65 -1.18
CA ILE A 149 0.26 -0.33 -1.67
C ILE A 149 1.48 0.44 -2.18
N GLU A 150 2.57 0.46 -1.43
CA GLU A 150 3.81 1.13 -1.83
C GLU A 150 4.36 0.59 -3.15
N GLU A 151 4.29 -0.72 -3.39
CA GLU A 151 4.75 -1.33 -4.63
C GLU A 151 4.00 -0.80 -5.85
N VAL A 152 2.68 -0.62 -5.74
CA VAL A 152 1.86 -0.04 -6.81
C VAL A 152 2.18 1.46 -6.96
N MET A 153 2.22 2.20 -5.85
CA MET A 153 2.41 3.66 -5.88
C MET A 153 3.82 4.09 -6.34
N ASN A 154 4.85 3.29 -6.06
CA ASN A 154 6.21 3.59 -6.48
C ASN A 154 6.41 3.45 -7.99
N ARG A 155 5.60 2.62 -8.67
CA ARG A 155 5.66 2.47 -10.12
C ARG A 155 5.23 3.76 -10.83
N PHE A 156 4.26 4.48 -10.25
CA PHE A 156 3.76 5.77 -10.74
C PHE A 156 4.76 6.92 -10.54
N ASN A 157 5.48 6.93 -9.42
CA ASN A 157 6.42 8.02 -9.10
C ASN A 157 7.66 8.06 -10.02
N THR A 158 7.83 7.11 -10.94
CA THR A 158 8.95 7.10 -11.90
C THR A 158 8.94 8.32 -12.83
N GLU A 159 7.81 9.03 -12.98
CA GLU A 159 7.74 10.33 -13.69
C GLU A 159 8.21 11.54 -12.86
N SER A 160 8.34 11.43 -11.53
CA SER A 160 8.75 12.56 -10.68
C SER A 160 10.28 12.74 -10.56
N LEU A 161 11.06 11.95 -11.30
CA LEU A 161 12.52 12.08 -11.41
C LEU A 161 12.97 12.93 -12.63
N GLU A 162 12.09 13.72 -13.23
CA GLU A 162 12.57 14.94 -13.90
C GLU A 162 12.98 15.96 -12.84
N PRO A 163 14.25 16.39 -12.74
CA PRO A 163 14.64 17.47 -11.85
C PRO A 163 14.04 18.78 -12.32
N ARG A 164 12.79 19.06 -11.96
CA ARG A 164 12.23 20.41 -11.98
C ARG A 164 12.80 21.21 -10.82
N LEU A 165 14.08 21.56 -10.97
CA LEU A 165 14.69 22.76 -10.37
C LEU A 165 13.97 23.98 -10.93
N SER A 166 12.76 24.26 -10.45
CA SER A 166 12.11 25.54 -10.69
C SER A 166 11.14 25.87 -9.55
N PHE A 167 11.68 26.68 -8.64
CA PHE A 167 10.99 27.77 -7.95
C PHE A 167 9.97 27.41 -6.85
N VAL A 168 10.45 27.39 -5.60
CA VAL A 168 9.70 27.98 -4.49
C VAL A 168 10.59 29.05 -3.86
N SER A 169 10.44 30.26 -4.39
CA SER A 169 10.61 31.48 -3.62
C SER A 169 9.55 31.49 -2.50
N GLY A 170 9.94 32.01 -1.35
CA GLY A 170 9.27 31.77 -0.08
C GLY A 170 7.79 32.13 -0.02
N GLN A 171 7.06 31.29 0.71
CA GLN A 171 6.03 31.74 1.64
C GLN A 171 5.79 30.64 2.67
N SER A 172 6.13 30.96 3.92
CA SER A 172 5.69 30.24 5.11
C SER A 172 4.18 30.36 5.23
N SER A 173 3.46 29.30 4.91
CA SER A 173 2.08 29.08 5.36
C SER A 173 2.05 27.72 6.03
N GLY A 174 1.72 27.71 7.32
CA GLY A 174 1.64 26.48 8.10
C GLY A 174 0.54 25.58 7.55
N THR A 175 0.93 24.56 6.77
CA THR A 175 0.09 23.40 6.50
C THR A 175 0.03 22.56 7.77
N SER A 176 -1.16 22.40 8.34
CA SER A 176 -1.39 21.52 9.50
C SER A 176 -1.07 20.07 9.11
N LEU A 177 -0.56 19.27 10.05
CA LEU A 177 -0.13 17.88 9.80
C LEU A 177 -1.28 16.99 9.29
N GLU A 178 -2.51 17.36 9.62
CA GLU A 178 -3.75 16.64 9.29
C GLU A 178 -4.26 16.90 7.87
N ASP A 179 -3.79 17.96 7.20
CA ASP A 179 -4.16 18.31 5.82
C ASP A 179 -3.16 17.77 4.78
N MET A 180 -2.08 17.12 5.24
CA MET A 180 -1.07 16.52 4.37
C MET A 180 -1.50 15.12 3.92
N PRO A 181 -1.26 14.74 2.64
CA PRO A 181 -1.52 13.38 2.19
C PRO A 181 -0.83 12.35 3.10
N TYR A 182 -1.53 11.26 3.44
CA TYR A 182 -1.14 10.27 4.45
C TYR A 182 0.31 9.77 4.34
N ARG A 183 0.84 9.64 3.11
CA ARG A 183 2.24 9.28 2.86
C ARG A 183 3.21 10.24 3.55
N TYR A 184 2.95 11.54 3.46
CA TYR A 184 3.80 12.54 4.08
C TYR A 184 3.63 12.59 5.59
N GLN A 185 2.44 12.27 6.12
CA GLN A 185 2.22 12.18 7.56
C GLN A 185 3.04 11.04 8.17
N LEU A 186 3.07 9.88 7.50
CA LEU A 186 3.89 8.73 7.89
C LEU A 186 5.39 9.00 7.75
N GLU A 187 5.83 9.61 6.64
CA GLU A 187 7.22 10.04 6.48
C GLU A 187 7.63 11.01 7.58
N PHE A 188 6.75 11.96 7.94
CA PHE A 188 7.01 12.93 8.99
C PHE A 188 7.12 12.29 10.37
N GLU A 189 6.23 11.34 10.70
CA GLU A 189 6.28 10.60 11.96
C GLU A 189 7.55 9.74 12.08
N LYS A 190 7.93 9.06 10.98
CA LYS A 190 9.19 8.31 10.90
C LYS A 190 10.40 9.23 11.09
N LEU A 191 10.39 10.40 10.47
CA LEU A 191 11.47 11.38 10.58
C LEU A 191 11.59 11.94 12.01
N ILE A 192 10.46 12.13 12.70
CA ILE A 192 10.45 12.52 14.13
C ILE A 192 11.09 11.45 15.00
N LEU A 193 10.75 10.18 14.78
CA LEU A 193 11.31 9.05 15.53
C LEU A 193 12.82 8.94 15.31
N GLU A 194 13.27 9.04 14.05
CA GLU A 194 14.69 8.97 13.70
C GLU A 194 15.47 10.17 14.27
N LYS A 195 14.90 11.38 14.18
CA LYS A 195 15.46 12.57 14.83
C LYS A 195 15.61 12.38 16.34
N LYS A 196 14.60 11.83 17.00
CA LYS A 196 14.64 11.57 18.45
C LYS A 196 15.73 10.56 18.80
N GLN A 197 15.89 9.50 18.00
CA GLN A 197 16.96 8.52 18.19
C GLN A 197 18.34 9.18 17.99
N PHE A 198 18.48 10.02 16.98
CA PHE A 198 19.72 10.74 16.71
C PHE A 198 20.06 11.73 17.84
N GLU A 199 19.07 12.46 18.36
CA GLU A 199 19.26 13.36 19.50
C GLU A 199 19.73 12.63 20.76
N VAL A 200 19.15 11.44 21.04
CA VAL A 200 19.58 10.59 22.16
C VAL A 200 21.03 10.12 21.96
N ALA A 201 21.36 9.61 20.77
CA ALA A 201 22.71 9.15 20.46
C ALA A 201 23.74 10.30 20.55
N HIS A 202 23.37 11.49 20.08
CA HIS A 202 24.20 12.69 20.20
C HIS A 202 24.43 13.07 21.66
N HIS A 203 23.38 13.06 22.50
CA HIS A 203 23.51 13.35 23.92
C HIS A 203 24.42 12.35 24.64
N GLN A 204 24.30 11.06 24.31
CA GLN A 204 25.16 10.01 24.86
C GLN A 204 26.62 10.20 24.45
N LEU A 205 26.88 10.46 23.17
CA LEU A 205 28.23 10.67 22.66
C LEU A 205 28.92 11.90 23.28
N VAL A 206 28.15 12.98 23.49
CA VAL A 206 28.65 14.17 24.20
C VAL A 206 29.01 13.82 25.65
N GLY A 207 28.17 13.06 26.35
CA GLY A 207 28.47 12.60 27.71
C GLY A 207 29.73 11.74 27.79
N GLU A 208 29.88 10.77 26.88
CA GLU A 208 31.10 9.93 26.80
C GLU A 208 32.34 10.76 26.49
N TYR A 209 32.22 11.76 25.62
CA TYR A 209 33.31 12.69 25.31
C TYR A 209 33.73 13.51 26.53
N GLU A 210 32.78 14.01 27.31
CA GLU A 210 33.06 14.76 28.54
C GLU A 210 33.73 13.87 29.58
N GLU A 211 33.23 12.64 29.80
CA GLU A 211 33.86 11.69 30.71
C GLU A 211 35.29 11.35 30.31
N LEU A 212 35.52 11.08 29.01
CA LEU A 212 36.83 10.74 28.49
C LEU A 212 37.79 11.93 28.62
N ARG A 213 37.31 13.14 28.32
CA ARG A 213 38.06 14.39 28.50
C ARG A 213 38.44 14.59 29.96
N GLU A 214 37.54 14.38 30.91
CA GLU A 214 37.86 14.48 32.33
C GLU A 214 38.86 13.42 32.78
N ARG A 215 38.75 12.17 32.30
CA ARG A 215 39.73 11.11 32.59
C ARG A 215 41.12 11.50 32.09
N PHE A 216 41.23 12.00 30.87
CA PHE A 216 42.50 12.48 30.31
C PHE A 216 43.12 13.63 31.12
N VAL A 217 42.28 14.57 31.62
CA VAL A 217 42.74 15.66 32.47
C VAL A 217 43.26 15.12 33.82
N ARG A 218 42.48 14.25 34.47
CA ARG A 218 42.87 13.61 35.74
C ARG A 218 44.17 12.81 35.62
N GLU A 219 44.34 12.05 34.54
CA GLU A 219 45.53 11.23 34.32
C GLU A 219 46.79 12.09 34.09
N LYS A 220 46.65 13.24 33.42
CA LYS A 220 47.72 14.23 33.27
C LYS A 220 48.13 14.89 34.59
N ASP A 221 47.19 15.13 35.49
CA ASP A 221 47.47 15.74 36.80
C ASP A 221 48.14 14.75 37.79
N VAL A 222 47.93 13.44 37.62
CA VAL A 222 48.56 12.40 38.45
C VAL A 222 50.03 12.13 38.05
N GLN A 223 50.44 12.49 36.83
CA GLN A 223 51.80 12.28 36.32
C GLN A 223 52.74 13.49 36.50
N LYS A 224 52.31 14.53 37.22
CA LYS A 224 53.10 15.71 37.60
C LYS A 224 53.41 15.70 39.09
#